data_AF-A0A3T0Y0U2-F1
#
_entry.id   AF-A0A3T0Y0U2-F1
#
_cell.length_a   1.000
_cell.length_b   1.000
_cell.length_c   1.000
_cell.angle_alpha   90.00
_cell.angle_beta   90.00
_cell.angle_gamma   90.00
#
_symmetry.space_group_name_H-M   'P 1'
#
loop_
_entity.id
_entity.type
_entity.pdbx_description
1 polymer ?
#
loop_
_entity_poly.entity_id
_entity_poly.type
_entity_poly.pdbx_seq_one_letter_code
_entity_poly.pdbx_strand_id
1 'polypeptide(L)' 'MVNVCGLPAVTVPTLRLPDGLSMSVQLIGRPGEEAQLLAVTAQIEALRQEDREFTPPAPGGTME' A
#
# COMPACT_ATOMS: atom_id res chain seq x y z
N MET A 1 18.44 -0.44 -7.01
CA MET A 1 19.15 -1.70 -6.65
C MET A 1 18.23 -2.92 -6.78
N VAL A 2 17.03 -2.91 -6.20
CA VAL A 2 16.03 -4.01 -6.25
C VAL A 2 15.81 -4.59 -7.66
N ASN A 3 15.53 -3.74 -8.65
CA ASN A 3 15.30 -4.17 -10.04
C ASN A 3 16.53 -4.86 -10.65
N VAL A 4 17.72 -4.37 -10.34
CA VAL A 4 18.99 -4.92 -10.86
C VAL A 4 19.28 -6.28 -10.20
N CYS A 5 18.90 -6.44 -8.94
CA CYS A 5 19.06 -7.68 -8.20
C CYS A 5 17.94 -8.70 -8.48
N GLY A 6 16.92 -8.35 -9.26
CA GLY A 6 15.78 -9.23 -9.57
C GLY A 6 14.98 -9.66 -8.34
N LEU A 7 14.99 -8.86 -7.26
CA LEU A 7 14.33 -9.23 -6.02
C LEU A 7 12.81 -8.98 -6.12
N PRO A 8 11.97 -9.89 -5.58
CA PRO A 8 10.55 -9.65 -5.44
C PRO A 8 10.29 -8.41 -4.58
N ALA A 9 9.40 -7.54 -5.02
CA ALA A 9 9.04 -6.35 -4.26
C ALA A 9 7.57 -5.97 -4.45
N VAL A 10 6.94 -5.51 -3.36
CA VAL A 10 5.54 -5.06 -3.33
C VAL A 10 5.47 -3.73 -2.59
N THR A 11 4.71 -2.78 -3.14
CA THR A 11 4.48 -1.47 -2.51
C THR A 11 3.07 -1.43 -1.95
N VAL A 12 2.97 -1.11 -0.66
CA VAL A 12 1.70 -1.07 0.07
C VAL A 12 1.48 0.36 0.58
N PRO A 13 0.35 1.02 0.23
CA PRO A 13 -0.01 2.29 0.84
C PRO A 13 -0.12 2.12 2.35
N THR A 14 0.44 3.02 3.16
CA THR A 14 0.48 2.91 4.64
C THR A 14 0.06 4.16 5.39
N LEU A 15 -0.02 5.31 4.74
CA LEU A 15 -0.47 6.53 5.38
C LEU A 15 -1.13 7.46 4.35
N ARG A 16 -2.17 8.17 4.78
CA ARG A 16 -2.65 9.35 4.07
C ARG A 16 -2.18 10.57 4.86
N LEU A 17 -1.45 11.44 4.19
CA LEU A 17 -0.94 12.67 4.76
C LEU A 17 -2.08 13.70 4.85
N PRO A 18 -1.98 14.69 5.77
CA PRO A 18 -3.01 15.71 5.95
C PRO A 18 -3.32 16.55 4.71
N ASP A 19 -2.37 16.63 3.77
CA ASP A 19 -2.50 17.31 2.47
C ASP A 19 -3.22 16.47 1.40
N GLY A 20 -3.68 15.27 1.76
CA GLY A 20 -4.36 14.35 0.84
C GLY A 20 -3.43 13.46 0.03
N LEU A 21 -2.11 13.54 0.21
CA LEU A 21 -1.15 12.65 -0.44
C LEU A 21 -1.11 11.27 0.25
N SER A 22 -0.72 10.24 -0.50
CA SER A 22 -0.54 8.89 0.05
C SER A 22 0.95 8.56 0.17
N MET A 23 1.34 8.04 1.33
CA MET A 23 2.67 7.49 1.58
C MET A 23 2.57 5.96 1.68
N SER A 24 3.59 5.28 1.15
CA SER A 24 3.64 3.82 1.04
C SER A 24 4.95 3.29 1.60
N VAL A 25 4.93 2.02 2.01
CA VAL A 25 6.16 1.26 2.27
C VAL A 25 6.38 0.26 1.14
N GLN A 26 7.65 0.04 0.80
CA GLN A 26 8.03 -1.00 -0.15
C GLN A 26 8.66 -2.16 0.62
N LEU A 27 8.03 -3.32 0.50
CA LEU A 27 8.54 -4.58 1.02
C LEU A 27 9.39 -5.24 -0.07
N ILE A 28 10.54 -5.80 0.32
CA ILE A 28 11.44 -6.52 -0.58
C ILE A 28 11.62 -7.91 0.01
N GLY A 29 11.28 -8.94 -0.77
CA GLY A 29 11.35 -10.34 -0.38
C GLY A 29 12.63 -11.01 -0.88
N ARG A 30 12.82 -12.26 -0.43
CA ARG A 30 13.82 -13.16 -1.00
C ARG A 30 13.24 -13.84 -2.25
N PRO A 31 14.05 -14.12 -3.29
CA PRO A 31 13.59 -14.89 -4.44
C PRO A 31 13.06 -16.27 -4.02
N GLY A 32 11.91 -16.68 -4.54
CA GLY A 32 11.27 -17.97 -4.20
C GLY A 32 10.47 -17.96 -2.89
N GLU A 33 10.43 -16.85 -2.15
CA GLU A 33 9.62 -16.68 -0.93
C GLU A 33 8.51 -15.64 -1.12
N GLU A 34 8.01 -15.47 -2.34
CA GLU A 34 6.98 -14.47 -2.69
C GLU A 34 5.68 -14.65 -1.90
N ALA A 35 5.34 -15.90 -1.55
CA ALA A 35 4.18 -16.18 -0.71
C ALA A 35 4.30 -15.54 0.69
N GLN A 36 5.50 -15.52 1.26
CA GLN A 36 5.74 -14.86 2.55
C GLN A 36 5.69 -13.34 2.41
N LEU A 37 6.26 -12.79 1.32
CA LEU A 37 6.18 -11.36 1.00
C LEU A 37 4.71 -10.91 0.88
N LEU A 38 3.87 -11.69 0.20
CA LEU A 38 2.44 -11.42 0.08
C LEU A 38 1.70 -11.61 1.41
N ALA A 39 2.06 -12.60 2.23
CA ALA A 39 1.46 -12.79 3.56
C ALA A 39 1.72 -11.60 4.49
N VAL A 40 2.92 -11.01 4.44
CA VAL A 40 3.23 -9.78 5.19
C VAL A 40 2.47 -8.59 4.62
N THR A 41 2.37 -8.49 3.29
CA THR A 41 1.56 -7.45 2.64
C THR A 41 0.10 -7.48 3.11
N ALA A 42 -0.51 -8.67 3.12
CA ALA A 42 -1.89 -8.86 3.57
C ALA A 42 -2.10 -8.47 5.04
N GLN A 43 -1.12 -8.73 5.92
CA GLN A 43 -1.19 -8.29 7.32
C GLN A 43 -1.22 -6.77 7.43
N ILE A 44 -0.39 -6.06 6.65
CA ILE A 44 -0.38 -4.60 6.63
C ILE A 44 -1.71 -4.08 6.08
N GLU A 45 -2.24 -4.67 5.02
CA GLU A 45 -3.53 -4.27 4.44
C GLU A 45 -4.70 -4.46 5.41
N ALA A 46 -4.70 -5.57 6.17
CA ALA A 46 -5.74 -5.85 7.16
C ALA A 46 -5.79 -4.76 8.26
N LEU A 47 -4.63 -4.43 8.85
CA LEU A 47 -4.52 -3.36 9.86
C LEU A 47 -5.00 -2.00 9.32
N ARG A 48 -4.79 -1.75 8.02
CA ARG A 48 -5.24 -0.50 7.38
C ARG A 48 -6.71 -0.47 7.04
N GLN A 49 -7.31 -1.63 6.77
CA GLN A 49 -8.74 -1.67 6.47
C GLN A 49 -9.55 -1.35 7.73
N GLU A 50 -9.06 -1.73 8.90
CA GLU A 50 -9.63 -1.36 10.20
C GLU A 50 -9.57 0.16 10.42
N ASP A 51 -8.47 0.82 10.06
CA ASP A 51 -8.35 2.29 10.09
C ASP A 51 -9.22 3.00 9.04
N ARG A 52 -9.57 2.29 7.96
CA ARG A 52 -10.22 2.81 6.76
C ARG A 52 -11.64 2.28 6.66
N GLU A 53 -12.46 2.53 7.68
CA GLU A 53 -13.91 2.53 7.47
C GLU A 53 -14.23 3.62 6.45
N PHE A 54 -14.41 3.18 5.20
CA PHE A 54 -14.44 4.01 4.01
C PHE A 54 -15.60 5.01 4.07
N THR A 55 -15.29 6.29 4.29
CA THR A 55 -16.20 7.38 3.93
C THR A 55 -15.85 7.82 2.51
N PRO A 56 -16.65 7.49 1.48
CA PRO A 56 -16.43 8.02 0.15
C PRO A 56 -16.50 9.56 0.22
N PRO A 57 -15.62 10.30 -0.50
CA PRO A 57 -15.80 11.72 -0.64
C PRO A 57 -17.20 11.97 -1.24
N ALA A 58 -17.94 12.93 -0.67
CA ALA A 58 -19.23 13.31 -1.22
C ALA A 58 -19.06 13.67 -2.71
N PRO A 59 -19.92 13.17 -3.62
CA PRO A 59 -19.87 13.60 -5.01
C PRO A 59 -20.25 15.08 -5.07
N GLY A 60 -19.25 15.96 -5.13
CA GLY A 60 -19.43 17.41 -5.26
C GLY A 60 -18.12 18.01 -5.75
N GLY A 61 -18.09 18.93 -6.72
CA GLY A 61 -19.16 19.59 -7.44
C GLY A 61 -18.71 19.98 -8.84
N THR A 62 -19.65 20.52 -9.60
CA THR A 62 -19.54 21.09 -10.94
C THR A 62 -18.17 21.69 -11.24
N MET A 63 -17.60 21.26 -12.36
CA MET A 63 -16.52 21.96 -13.07
C MET A 63 -17.05 23.33 -13.51
N GLU A 64 -16.69 24.38 -12.77
CA GLU A 64 -16.74 25.79 -13.21
C GLU A 64 -15.30 26.29 -13.36
#